data_AF-A0A6H3SEB0-F1
#
_entry.id   AF-A0A6H3SEB0-F1
#
_cell.length_a   1.000
_cell.length_b   1.000
_cell.length_c   1.000
_cell.angle_alpha   90.00
_cell.angle_beta   90.00
_cell.angle_gamma   90.00
#
_symmetry.space_group_name_H-M   'P 1'
#
loop_
_entity.id
_entity.type
_entity.pdbx_description
1 polymer ?
#
loop_
_entity_poly.entity_id
_entity_poly.type
_entity_poly.pdbx_seq_one_letter_code
_entity_poly.pdbx_strand_id
1 'polypeptide(L)'
;MATREGIYVGGHEIVQRYVGSRLVWEKNRLILIGSASYPFVSEGGNSVVFNLSNANGIYSTGDLERFRPSYAVKRGGATYIINSIQISERVGTFGEKDGYFKIIFKTASDAGSFLSKSGGTSFYRKKR
;
A
#
# COMPACT_ATOMS: atom_id res chain seq x y z
N MET A 1 10.38 -13.87 -29.78
CA MET A 1 11.27 -12.77 -29.38
C MET A 1 10.79 -12.29 -28.00
N ALA A 2 11.61 -12.38 -26.95
CA ALA A 2 11.21 -11.96 -25.61
C ALA A 2 11.53 -10.47 -25.41
N THR A 3 10.52 -9.66 -25.11
CA THR A 3 10.70 -8.24 -24.78
C THR A 3 11.42 -8.12 -23.44
N ARG A 4 12.57 -7.45 -23.40
CA ARG A 4 13.36 -7.21 -22.19
C ARG A 4 12.76 -6.05 -21.38
N GLU A 5 12.14 -6.32 -20.23
CA GLU A 5 11.51 -5.31 -19.35
C GLU A 5 12.48 -4.62 -18.36
N GLY A 6 13.68 -4.23 -18.81
CA GLY A 6 14.72 -3.70 -17.92
C GLY A 6 15.71 -2.74 -18.58
N ILE A 7 16.50 -2.07 -17.74
CA ILE A 7 17.66 -1.27 -18.17
C ILE A 7 18.87 -2.21 -18.17
N TYR A 8 19.64 -2.25 -19.26
CA TYR A 8 20.77 -3.17 -19.40
C TYR A 8 22.05 -2.42 -19.74
N VAL A 9 23.18 -2.89 -19.19
CA VAL A 9 24.54 -2.45 -19.54
C VAL A 9 25.44 -3.68 -19.65
N GLY A 10 26.16 -3.82 -20.77
CA GLY A 10 27.05 -4.97 -21.00
C GLY A 10 26.33 -6.33 -21.01
N GLY A 11 25.04 -6.36 -21.37
CA GLY A 11 24.23 -7.58 -21.38
C GLY A 11 23.59 -7.93 -20.03
N HIS A 12 23.98 -7.28 -18.93
CA HIS A 12 23.42 -7.48 -17.59
C HIS A 12 22.33 -6.47 -17.26
N GLU A 13 21.31 -6.92 -16.54
CA GLU A 13 20.23 -6.05 -16.07
C GLU A 13 20.70 -5.20 -14.88
N ILE A 14 20.42 -3.91 -14.94
CA ILE A 14 20.65 -2.97 -13.83
C ILE A 14 19.48 -3.09 -12.85
N VAL A 15 19.76 -3.61 -11.66
CA VAL A 15 18.80 -3.67 -10.55
C VAL A 15 18.97 -2.51 -9.57
N GLN A 16 20.16 -1.91 -9.52
CA GLN A 16 20.49 -0.76 -8.66
C GLN A 16 21.50 0.14 -9.38
N ARG A 17 21.44 1.44 -9.13
CA ARG A 17 22.41 2.42 -9.61
C ARG A 17 22.93 3.25 -8.46
N TYR A 18 24.24 3.40 -8.43
CA TYR A 18 24.96 4.20 -7.44
C TYR A 18 25.67 5.38 -8.10
N VAL A 19 25.83 6.47 -7.35
CA VAL A 19 26.75 7.58 -7.66
C VAL A 19 27.70 7.70 -6.48
N GLY A 20 28.97 7.32 -6.68
CA GLY A 20 29.87 7.03 -5.57
C GLY A 20 29.32 5.86 -4.74
N SER A 21 29.20 6.07 -3.43
CA SER A 21 28.59 5.10 -2.49
C SER A 21 27.08 5.28 -2.28
N ARG A 22 26.45 6.29 -2.90
CA ARG A 22 25.03 6.61 -2.70
C ARG A 22 24.14 5.87 -3.70
N LEU A 23 23.17 5.09 -3.21
CA LEU A 23 22.11 4.52 -4.05
C LEU A 23 21.21 5.65 -4.58
N VAL A 24 21.11 5.79 -5.90
CA VAL A 24 20.30 6.83 -6.56
C VAL A 24 19.08 6.27 -7.29
N TRP A 25 19.08 4.97 -7.57
CA TRP A 25 17.95 4.30 -8.23
C TRP A 25 17.97 2.80 -7.90
N GLU A 26 16.80 2.20 -7.76
CA GLU A 26 16.61 0.75 -7.62
C GLU A 26 15.38 0.26 -8.39
N LYS A 27 15.46 -0.95 -8.94
CA LYS A 27 14.33 -1.65 -9.53
C LYS A 27 13.47 -2.24 -8.42
N ASN A 28 12.25 -1.73 -8.26
CA ASN A 28 11.28 -2.31 -7.32
C ASN A 28 10.59 -3.53 -7.92
N ARG A 29 10.86 -4.71 -7.36
CA ARG A 29 10.15 -5.96 -7.69
C ARG A 29 8.98 -6.11 -6.72
N LEU A 30 7.75 -6.00 -7.23
CA LEU A 30 6.54 -6.01 -6.41
C LEU A 30 5.77 -7.32 -6.62
N ILE A 31 5.30 -7.93 -5.53
CA ILE A 31 4.44 -9.12 -5.53
C ILE A 31 3.06 -8.71 -5.03
N LEU A 32 2.03 -8.93 -5.83
CA LEU A 32 0.63 -8.72 -5.43
C LEU A 32 0.30 -9.67 -4.27
N ILE A 33 -0.19 -9.11 -3.16
CA ILE A 33 -0.64 -9.88 -1.99
C ILE A 33 -2.16 -9.86 -1.81
N GLY A 34 -2.85 -9.03 -2.60
CA GLY A 34 -4.30 -9.06 -2.76
C GLY A 34 -4.86 -7.70 -3.15
N SER A 35 -6.17 -7.65 -3.36
CA SER A 35 -6.89 -6.44 -3.75
C SER A 35 -8.21 -6.33 -3.00
N ALA A 36 -8.65 -5.11 -2.73
CA ALA A 36 -9.92 -4.84 -2.07
C ALA A 36 -10.45 -3.45 -2.42
N SER A 37 -11.78 -3.31 -2.41
CA SER A 37 -12.47 -2.05 -2.67
C SER A 37 -12.99 -1.45 -1.37
N TYR A 38 -12.09 -0.86 -0.57
CA TYR A 38 -12.45 -0.19 0.66
C TYR A 38 -12.74 1.30 0.44
N PRO A 39 -13.77 1.87 1.09
CA PRO A 39 -14.07 3.29 1.04
C PRO A 39 -13.11 4.08 1.95
N PHE A 40 -11.86 4.20 1.52
CA PHE A 40 -10.87 5.01 2.23
C PHE A 40 -11.27 6.48 2.28
N VAL A 41 -11.10 7.09 3.45
CA VAL A 41 -11.26 8.52 3.70
C VAL A 41 -9.95 9.11 4.21
N SER A 42 -9.83 10.44 4.15
CA SER A 42 -8.68 11.14 4.74
C SER A 42 -8.72 11.05 6.26
N GLU A 43 -7.57 10.77 6.88
CA GLU A 43 -7.36 10.95 8.32
C GLU A 43 -6.50 12.21 8.60
N GLY A 44 -6.26 13.01 7.57
CA GLY A 44 -5.32 14.13 7.61
C GLY A 44 -3.88 13.74 7.27
N GLY A 45 -3.09 14.75 6.92
CA GLY A 45 -1.67 14.60 6.60
C GLY A 45 -1.41 13.61 5.46
N ASN A 46 -0.57 12.62 5.71
CA ASN A 46 -0.15 11.59 4.75
C ASN A 46 -0.86 10.25 4.96
N SER A 47 -2.05 10.24 5.56
CA SER A 47 -2.74 8.99 5.91
C SER A 47 -4.18 8.94 5.41
N VAL A 48 -4.59 7.74 5.01
CA VAL A 48 -5.98 7.43 4.66
C VAL A 48 -6.42 6.23 5.47
N VAL A 49 -7.70 6.20 5.82
CA VAL A 49 -8.25 5.23 6.75
C VAL A 49 -9.53 4.62 6.21
N PHE A 50 -9.70 3.35 6.48
CA PHE A 50 -10.95 2.64 6.37
C PHE A 50 -11.37 2.21 7.77
N ASN A 51 -12.47 2.77 8.27
CA ASN A 51 -12.96 2.51 9.62
C ASN A 51 -13.76 1.21 9.66
N LEU A 52 -13.40 0.34 10.59
CA LEU A 52 -14.07 -0.93 10.86
C LEU A 52 -15.04 -0.68 12.01
N SER A 53 -16.31 -1.00 11.78
CA SER A 53 -17.33 -0.91 12.82
C SER A 53 -18.40 -1.95 12.57
N ASN A 54 -18.89 -2.57 13.64
CA ASN A 54 -20.08 -3.42 13.57
C ASN A 54 -21.32 -2.65 13.09
N ALA A 55 -21.42 -1.34 13.34
CA ALA A 55 -22.47 -0.48 12.80
C ALA A 55 -22.47 -0.41 11.25
N ASN A 56 -21.29 -0.56 10.64
CA ASN A 56 -21.12 -0.58 9.19
C ASN A 56 -21.15 -2.00 8.60
N GLY A 57 -21.30 -3.03 9.43
CA GLY A 57 -21.31 -4.43 9.01
C GLY A 57 -19.93 -4.98 8.61
N ILE A 58 -18.82 -4.38 9.08
CA ILE A 58 -17.45 -4.77 8.69
C ILE A 58 -16.60 -4.93 9.96
N TYR A 59 -16.35 -6.18 10.35
CA TYR A 59 -16.06 -6.52 11.75
C TYR A 59 -14.90 -7.52 11.99
N SER A 60 -14.03 -7.74 11.00
CA SER A 60 -12.84 -8.57 11.21
C SER A 60 -11.60 -7.98 10.55
N THR A 61 -10.57 -7.79 11.37
CA THR A 61 -9.22 -7.44 10.92
C THR A 61 -8.43 -8.64 10.40
N GLY A 62 -8.87 -9.88 10.65
CA GLY A 62 -8.12 -11.09 10.32
C GLY A 62 -7.72 -11.17 8.85
N ASP A 63 -8.64 -10.87 7.93
CA ASP A 63 -8.35 -10.84 6.48
C ASP A 63 -7.49 -9.63 6.06
N LEU A 64 -7.41 -8.59 6.90
CA LEU A 64 -6.65 -7.38 6.61
C LEU A 64 -5.18 -7.53 7.00
N GLU A 65 -4.86 -8.40 7.96
CA GLU A 65 -3.50 -8.68 8.41
C GLU A 65 -2.58 -9.12 7.26
N ARG A 66 -3.13 -9.79 6.24
CA ARG A 66 -2.38 -10.16 5.03
C ARG A 66 -1.81 -8.96 4.27
N PHE A 67 -2.39 -7.77 4.44
CA PHE A 67 -1.93 -6.53 3.82
C PHE A 67 -0.91 -5.76 4.67
N ARG A 68 -0.70 -6.13 5.94
CA ARG A 68 0.31 -5.50 6.81
C ARG A 68 1.72 -5.42 6.20
N PRO A 69 2.25 -6.41 5.45
CA PRO A 69 3.56 -6.33 4.82
C PRO A 69 3.60 -5.51 3.51
N SER A 70 2.57 -4.71 3.21
CA SER A 70 2.54 -3.88 2.00
C SER A 70 3.68 -2.86 1.99
N TYR A 71 4.37 -2.80 0.86
CA TYR A 71 5.37 -1.79 0.53
C TYR A 71 4.82 -0.76 -0.47
N ALA A 72 3.87 -1.17 -1.32
CA ALA A 72 3.23 -0.31 -2.29
C ALA A 72 1.75 -0.64 -2.44
N VAL A 73 0.97 0.36 -2.86
CA VAL A 73 -0.44 0.22 -3.20
C VAL A 73 -0.70 0.78 -4.59
N LYS A 74 -1.65 0.18 -5.32
CA LYS A 74 -2.08 0.63 -6.64
C LYS A 74 -3.58 0.91 -6.64
N ARG A 75 -3.98 2.10 -7.13
CA ARG A 75 -5.38 2.51 -7.27
C ARG A 75 -5.53 3.43 -8.48
N GLY A 76 -6.58 3.22 -9.28
CA GLY A 76 -6.83 4.00 -10.50
C GLY A 76 -5.62 4.08 -11.45
N GLY A 77 -4.89 2.98 -11.60
CA GLY A 77 -3.69 2.90 -12.45
C GLY A 77 -2.40 3.45 -11.82
N ALA A 78 -2.49 4.33 -10.82
CA ALA A 78 -1.34 4.91 -10.13
C ALA A 78 -0.79 3.96 -9.05
N THR A 79 0.53 3.91 -8.91
CA THR A 79 1.23 3.11 -7.88
C THR A 79 1.94 4.04 -6.91
N TYR A 80 1.77 3.78 -5.62
CA TYR A 80 2.29 4.59 -4.52
C TYR A 80 3.16 3.73 -3.62
N ILE A 81 4.38 4.18 -3.35
CA ILE A 81 5.20 3.60 -2.28
C ILE A 81 4.71 4.16 -0.95
N ILE A 82 4.49 3.29 0.03
CA ILE A 82 3.95 3.66 1.33
C ILE A 82 5.01 3.53 2.42
N ASN A 83 4.77 4.17 3.56
CA ASN A 83 5.56 3.95 4.77
C ASN A 83 5.17 2.64 5.44
N SER A 84 3.87 2.45 5.69
CA SER A 84 3.36 1.26 6.37
C SER A 84 1.85 1.15 6.27
N ILE A 85 1.35 -0.02 6.66
CA ILE A 85 -0.05 -0.28 6.96
C ILE A 85 -0.18 -0.42 8.48
N GLN A 86 -1.18 0.25 9.06
CA GLN A 86 -1.57 0.07 10.45
C GLN A 86 -2.97 -0.52 10.52
N ILE A 87 -3.14 -1.51 11.38
CA ILE A 87 -4.42 -2.20 11.60
C ILE A 87 -4.62 -2.30 13.10
N SER A 88 -5.80 -1.91 13.54
CA SER A 88 -6.21 -1.96 14.94
C SER A 88 -7.65 -2.43 15.03
N GLU A 89 -7.94 -3.22 16.05
CA GLU A 89 -9.29 -3.62 16.46
C GLU A 89 -9.39 -3.43 17.98
N ARG A 90 -10.54 -2.95 18.42
CA ARG A 90 -10.93 -2.80 19.81
C ARG A 90 -12.32 -3.39 19.96
N VAL A 91 -12.51 -4.13 21.05
CA VAL A 91 -13.83 -4.58 21.50
C VAL A 91 -14.23 -3.74 22.72
N GLY A 92 -15.37 -3.08 22.64
CA GLY A 92 -15.99 -2.31 23.71
C GLY A 92 -16.66 -3.19 24.76
N THR A 93 -17.06 -2.57 25.86
CA THR A 93 -17.64 -3.26 27.02
C THR A 93 -18.95 -3.97 26.69
N PHE A 94 -19.70 -3.49 25.68
CA PHE A 94 -20.97 -4.10 25.26
C PHE A 94 -20.82 -4.89 23.95
N GLY A 95 -19.59 -5.29 23.60
CA GLY A 95 -19.30 -6.05 22.39
C GLY A 95 -19.22 -5.19 21.12
N GLU A 96 -19.16 -3.86 21.26
CA GLU A 96 -18.92 -2.97 20.12
C GLU A 96 -17.57 -3.27 19.50
N LYS A 97 -17.52 -3.47 18.19
CA LYS A 97 -16.25 -3.65 17.49
C LYS A 97 -15.95 -2.38 16.73
N ASP A 98 -14.86 -1.73 17.11
CA ASP A 98 -14.33 -0.56 16.41
C ASP A 98 -12.87 -0.80 16.03
N GLY A 99 -12.46 -0.29 14.89
CA GLY A 99 -11.11 -0.47 14.42
C GLY A 99 -10.82 0.35 13.17
N TYR A 100 -9.62 0.15 12.65
CA TYR A 100 -9.23 0.79 11.41
C TYR A 100 -8.23 -0.04 10.61
N PHE A 101 -8.27 0.18 9.32
CA PHE A 101 -7.23 -0.19 8.37
C PHE A 101 -6.68 1.09 7.73
N LYS A 102 -5.44 1.44 8.05
CA LYS A 102 -4.82 2.71 7.71
C LYS A 102 -3.62 2.51 6.81
N ILE A 103 -3.54 3.32 5.76
CA ILE A 103 -2.38 3.40 4.87
C ILE A 103 -1.66 4.70 5.16
N ILE A 104 -0.37 4.62 5.50
CA ILE A 104 0.49 5.79 5.73
C ILE A 104 1.37 5.96 4.50
N PHE A 105 1.16 7.03 3.75
CA PHE A 105 1.91 7.37 2.54
C PHE A 105 3.24 8.07 2.86
N LYS A 106 4.13 8.12 1.88
CA LYS A 106 5.38 8.88 1.99
C LYS A 106 5.12 10.39 2.09
N THR A 107 4.10 10.88 1.40
CA THR A 107 3.73 12.31 1.39
C THR A 107 2.21 12.51 1.49
N ALA A 108 1.81 13.72 1.92
CA ALA A 108 0.40 14.14 1.89
C ALA A 108 -0.16 14.25 0.48
N SER A 109 0.67 14.63 -0.50
CA SER A 109 0.28 14.69 -1.91
C SER A 109 -0.08 13.31 -2.46
N ASP A 110 0.68 12.27 -2.10
CA ASP A 110 0.37 10.89 -2.48
C ASP A 110 -0.96 10.43 -1.88
N ALA A 111 -1.21 10.72 -0.60
CA ALA A 111 -2.47 10.39 0.06
C ALA A 111 -3.67 11.09 -0.61
N GLY A 112 -3.54 12.39 -0.91
CA GLY A 112 -4.58 13.14 -1.64
C GLY A 112 -4.80 12.62 -3.06
N SER A 113 -3.71 12.32 -3.78
CA SER A 113 -3.77 11.71 -5.11
C SER A 113 -4.47 10.35 -5.06
N PHE A 114 -4.14 9.49 -4.09
CA PHE A 114 -4.77 8.19 -3.90
C PHE A 114 -6.29 8.30 -3.67
N LEU A 115 -6.74 9.26 -2.85
CA LEU A 115 -8.16 9.50 -2.60
C LEU A 115 -8.89 10.01 -3.84
N SER A 116 -8.22 10.76 -4.71
CA SER A 116 -8.81 11.24 -5.97
C SER A 116 -9.05 10.12 -6.99
N LYS A 117 -8.46 8.93 -6.79
CA LYS A 117 -8.60 7.79 -7.70
C LYS A 117 -9.81 6.91 -7.33
N SER A 118 -10.56 6.51 -8.35
CA SER A 118 -11.64 5.54 -8.23
C SER A 118 -11.14 4.09 -8.37
N GLY A 119 -12.01 3.14 -8.03
CA GLY A 119 -11.75 1.70 -8.16
C GLY A 119 -11.09 1.06 -6.94
N GLY A 120 -10.85 -0.25 -7.07
CA GLY A 120 -10.24 -1.07 -6.04
C GLY A 120 -8.77 -0.74 -5.81
N THR A 121 -8.29 -1.08 -4.62
CA THR A 121 -6.89 -0.93 -4.21
C THR A 121 -6.22 -2.29 -4.25
N SER A 122 -5.09 -2.38 -4.94
CA SER A 122 -4.21 -3.56 -4.94
C SER A 122 -3.01 -3.31 -4.05
N PHE A 123 -2.62 -4.31 -3.28
CA PHE A 123 -1.57 -4.23 -2.26
C PHE A 123 -0.40 -5.10 -2.68
N TYR A 124 0.82 -4.59 -2.50
CA TYR A 124 2.03 -5.27 -2.96
C TYR A 124 3.10 -5.28 -1.87
N ARG A 125 3.75 -6.43 -1.69
CA ARG A 125 5.01 -6.52 -0.93
C ARG A 125 6.21 -6.38 -1.86
N LYS A 126 7.31 -5.85 -1.35
CA LYS A 126 8.59 -5.83 -2.08
C LYS A 126 9.22 -7.23 -2.04
N LYS A 127 9.56 -7.78 -3.20
CA LYS A 127 10.38 -8.99 -3.31
C LYS A 127 11.81 -8.61 -2.92
N ARG A 128 12.35 -9.29 -1.91
CA ARG A 128 13.76 -9.20 -1.54
C ARG A 128 14.64 -9.77 -2.65
#